data_AF-A0A1Q9VAH6-F1
#
_entry.id   AF-A0A1Q9VAH6-F1
#
_cell.length_a   1.000
_cell.length_b   1.000
_cell.length_c   1.000
_cell.angle_alpha   90.00
_cell.angle_beta   90.00
_cell.angle_gamma   90.00
#
_symmetry.space_group_name_H-M   'P 1'
#
loop_
_entity.id
_entity.type
_entity.pdbx_description
1 polymer ?
#
loop_
_entity_poly.entity_id
_entity_poly.type
_entity_poly.pdbx_seq_one_letter_code
_entity_poly.pdbx_strand_id
1 'polypeptide(L)'
;MHVVVAGASGGTGRQVVAQAIDAGHRVTALVRDAGRYSAPDGVQVRQVDIFREREFDLPGDTDVVISALGNTSFDKPLPVCRRGTEHLLAAMRRNDIRRLLVTSAAPLLWSSTAEPLPRRVFMGYVRWAGRRVFADLAAMEATLRRARHWCEWTIVRPGPLSDADHPGEFELVLEDNARDCSTRRPDLAAALLRLAQDPSTIGHAFGIASR
;
A
#
# COMPACT_ATOMS: atom_id res chain seq x y z
N MET A 1 2.06 6.38 -17.33
CA MET A 1 1.17 5.25 -17.01
C MET A 1 -0.19 5.77 -16.58
N HIS A 2 -1.21 4.91 -16.60
CA HIS A 2 -2.45 5.09 -15.88
C HIS A 2 -2.39 4.37 -14.53
N VAL A 3 -2.36 5.14 -13.45
CA VAL A 3 -2.26 4.66 -12.07
C VAL A 3 -3.63 4.77 -11.39
N VAL A 4 -4.17 3.64 -10.93
CA VAL A 4 -5.34 3.63 -10.03
C VAL A 4 -4.86 3.59 -8.59
N VAL A 5 -5.33 4.51 -7.75
CA VAL A 5 -4.94 4.59 -6.33
C VAL A 5 -6.13 4.24 -5.44
N ALA A 6 -6.05 3.10 -4.74
CA ALA A 6 -6.99 2.71 -3.69
C ALA A 6 -6.57 3.30 -2.33
N GLY A 7 -7.51 3.92 -1.62
CA GLY A 7 -7.19 4.68 -0.40
C GLY A 7 -6.62 6.07 -0.68
N ALA A 8 -6.96 6.65 -1.84
CA ALA A 8 -6.42 7.93 -2.33
C ALA A 8 -6.67 9.14 -1.39
N SER A 9 -7.67 9.06 -0.51
CA SER A 9 -7.96 10.12 0.47
C SER A 9 -7.16 10.01 1.78
N GLY A 10 -6.45 8.90 2.01
CA GLY A 10 -5.58 8.68 3.17
C GLY A 10 -4.24 9.39 3.04
N GLY A 11 -3.47 9.47 4.13
CA GLY A 11 -2.20 10.20 4.17
C GLY A 11 -1.20 9.75 3.08
N THR A 12 -0.96 8.45 2.96
CA THR A 12 -0.07 7.91 1.90
C THR A 12 -0.71 8.02 0.52
N GLY A 13 -2.01 7.73 0.39
CA GLY A 13 -2.70 7.78 -0.90
C GLY A 13 -2.69 9.17 -1.53
N ARG A 14 -2.83 10.24 -0.74
CA ARG A 14 -2.72 11.63 -1.21
C ARG A 14 -1.34 11.93 -1.78
N GLN A 15 -0.29 11.44 -1.13
CA GLN A 15 1.09 11.59 -1.60
C GLN A 15 1.31 10.83 -2.92
N VAL A 16 0.79 9.61 -3.04
CA VAL A 16 0.85 8.84 -4.30
C VAL A 16 0.14 9.59 -5.43
N VAL A 17 -1.07 10.11 -5.19
CA VAL A 17 -1.84 10.83 -6.20
C VAL A 17 -1.09 12.10 -6.65
N ALA A 18 -0.63 12.92 -5.71
CA ALA A 18 0.09 14.16 -6.03
C ALA A 18 1.36 13.89 -6.84
N GLN A 19 2.21 12.99 -6.35
CA GLN A 19 3.48 12.66 -7.03
C GLN A 19 3.26 11.98 -8.39
N ALA A 20 2.21 11.17 -8.56
CA ALA A 20 1.90 10.56 -9.85
C ALA A 20 1.47 11.60 -10.88
N ILE A 21 0.67 12.60 -10.48
CA ILE A 21 0.27 13.72 -11.36
C ILE A 21 1.50 14.55 -11.73
N ASP A 22 2.35 14.90 -10.76
CA ASP A 22 3.58 15.67 -10.99
C ASP A 22 4.53 14.93 -11.95
N ALA A 23 4.55 13.59 -11.91
CA ALA A 23 5.29 12.75 -12.85
C ALA A 23 4.61 12.58 -14.22
N GLY A 24 3.52 13.28 -14.49
CA GLY A 24 2.79 13.25 -15.76
C GLY A 24 1.99 11.97 -16.00
N HIS A 25 1.67 11.21 -14.95
CA HIS A 25 0.82 10.03 -15.07
C HIS A 25 -0.66 10.41 -15.10
N ARG A 26 -1.47 9.56 -15.74
CA ARG A 26 -2.93 9.62 -15.61
C ARG A 26 -3.30 8.95 -14.29
N VAL A 27 -4.15 9.59 -13.48
CA VAL A 27 -4.49 9.07 -12.16
C VAL A 27 -6.00 8.91 -12.01
N THR A 28 -6.41 7.72 -11.56
CA THR A 28 -7.76 7.47 -11.06
C THR A 28 -7.71 7.25 -9.54
N ALA A 29 -8.36 8.12 -8.78
CA ALA A 29 -8.46 8.02 -7.34
C ALA A 29 -9.73 7.27 -6.93
N LEU A 30 -9.58 6.12 -6.25
CA LEU A 30 -10.69 5.41 -5.62
C LEU A 30 -10.87 5.92 -4.19
N VAL A 31 -12.01 6.55 -3.94
CA VAL A 31 -12.36 7.16 -2.66
C VAL A 31 -13.74 6.71 -2.21
N ARG A 32 -13.93 6.57 -0.90
CA ARG A 32 -15.23 6.15 -0.36
C ARG A 32 -16.31 7.23 -0.45
N ASP A 33 -15.92 8.50 -0.35
CA ASP A 33 -16.82 9.66 -0.40
C ASP A 33 -16.15 10.72 -1.29
N ALA A 34 -16.66 10.88 -2.51
CA ALA A 34 -16.12 11.83 -3.48
C ALA A 34 -16.38 13.28 -3.07
N GLY A 35 -17.49 13.55 -2.37
CA GLY A 35 -17.84 14.91 -1.92
C GLY A 35 -16.89 15.46 -0.85
N ARG A 36 -16.17 14.59 -0.13
CA ARG A 36 -15.15 14.97 0.86
C ARG A 36 -13.72 14.92 0.33
N TYR A 37 -13.53 14.58 -0.94
CA TYR A 37 -12.22 14.43 -1.54
C TYR A 37 -11.90 15.61 -2.46
N SER A 38 -11.04 16.51 -1.99
CA SER A 38 -10.44 17.55 -2.81
C SER A 38 -9.32 16.94 -3.66
N ALA A 39 -9.67 16.51 -4.88
CA ALA A 39 -8.73 15.95 -5.83
C ALA A 39 -7.89 17.05 -6.50
N PRO A 40 -6.60 16.82 -6.76
CA PRO A 40 -5.82 17.65 -7.66
C PRO A 40 -6.41 17.71 -9.07
N ASP A 41 -6.08 18.77 -9.81
CA ASP A 41 -6.49 18.91 -11.21
C ASP A 41 -5.99 17.72 -12.06
N GLY A 42 -6.84 17.25 -12.97
CA GLY A 42 -6.51 16.12 -13.86
C GLY A 42 -6.71 14.72 -13.24
N VAL A 43 -7.05 14.61 -11.95
CA VAL A 43 -7.36 13.32 -11.32
C VAL A 43 -8.79 12.90 -11.60
N GLN A 44 -8.98 11.68 -12.11
CA GLN A 44 -10.30 11.07 -12.24
C GLN A 44 -10.74 10.51 -10.89
N VAL A 45 -11.81 11.03 -10.31
CA VAL A 45 -12.33 10.54 -9.03
C VAL A 45 -13.41 9.49 -9.28
N ARG A 46 -13.27 8.31 -8.65
CA ARG A 46 -14.31 7.28 -8.61
C ARG A 46 -14.71 7.01 -7.18
N GLN A 47 -16.00 7.16 -6.89
CA GLN A 47 -16.55 6.82 -5.59
C GLN A 47 -16.76 5.33 -5.47
N VAL A 48 -16.00 4.67 -4.59
CA VAL A 48 -16.08 3.23 -4.29
C VAL A 48 -15.75 3.03 -2.81
N ASP A 49 -16.67 2.47 -2.03
CA ASP A 49 -16.37 1.89 -0.74
C ASP A 49 -15.76 0.49 -0.94
N ILE A 50 -14.44 0.45 -1.15
CA ILE A 50 -13.69 -0.80 -1.39
C ILE A 50 -13.93 -1.85 -0.30
N PHE A 51 -14.30 -1.48 0.93
CA PHE A 51 -14.59 -2.45 1.98
C PHE A 51 -15.98 -3.10 1.83
N ARG A 52 -16.96 -2.36 1.33
CA ARG A 52 -18.37 -2.81 1.23
C ARG A 52 -18.72 -3.31 -0.16
N GLU A 53 -18.28 -2.61 -1.19
CA GLU A 53 -18.59 -2.85 -2.58
C GLU A 53 -17.65 -3.92 -3.15
N ARG A 54 -18.22 -5.08 -3.51
CA ARG A 54 -17.48 -6.22 -4.08
C ARG A 54 -17.21 -6.05 -5.57
N GLU A 55 -18.08 -5.31 -6.23
CA GLU A 55 -18.10 -5.14 -7.66
C GLU A 55 -18.04 -3.64 -7.96
N PHE A 56 -16.96 -3.25 -8.61
CA PHE A 56 -16.73 -1.93 -9.18
C PHE A 56 -15.81 -2.09 -10.38
N ASP A 57 -15.84 -1.10 -11.27
CA ASP A 57 -15.05 -1.12 -12.50
C ASP A 57 -13.79 -0.27 -12.39
N LEU A 58 -12.72 -0.80 -12.97
CA LEU A 58 -11.47 -0.10 -13.17
C LEU A 58 -11.39 0.35 -14.64
N PRO A 59 -10.73 1.48 -14.93
CA PRO A 59 -10.46 1.86 -16.32
C PRO A 59 -9.67 0.75 -17.04
N GLY A 60 -10.12 0.34 -18.23
CA GLY A 60 -9.49 -0.75 -18.98
C GLY A 60 -8.07 -0.46 -19.46
N ASP A 61 -7.66 0.82 -19.50
CA ASP A 61 -6.31 1.27 -19.82
C ASP A 61 -5.43 1.45 -18.56
N THR A 62 -5.79 0.82 -17.44
CA THR A 62 -5.01 0.86 -16.19
C THR A 62 -3.74 0.03 -16.32
N ASP A 63 -2.58 0.66 -16.18
CA ASP A 63 -1.30 -0.04 -16.15
C ASP A 63 -1.03 -0.66 -14.78
N VAL A 64 -1.38 0.04 -13.70
CA VAL A 64 -1.06 -0.36 -12.33
C VAL A 64 -2.09 0.11 -11.31
N VAL A 65 -2.37 -0.76 -10.34
CA VAL A 65 -3.15 -0.42 -9.14
C VAL A 65 -2.20 -0.28 -7.95
N ILE A 66 -2.29 0.82 -7.21
CA ILE A 66 -1.57 1.06 -5.96
C ILE A 66 -2.57 1.09 -4.81
N SER A 67 -2.42 0.16 -3.87
CA SER A 67 -3.22 0.08 -2.65
C SER A 67 -2.47 0.71 -1.48
N ALA A 68 -2.97 1.88 -1.06
CA ALA A 68 -2.60 2.57 0.18
C ALA A 68 -3.70 2.39 1.24
N LEU A 69 -4.44 1.28 1.19
CA LEU A 69 -5.46 0.94 2.18
C LEU A 69 -4.83 0.72 3.55
N GLY A 70 -5.49 1.21 4.59
CA GLY A 70 -5.07 1.03 5.97
C GLY A 70 -6.21 1.32 6.93
N ASN A 71 -6.09 0.82 8.15
CA ASN A 71 -7.03 1.16 9.21
C ASN A 71 -6.76 2.58 9.71
N THR A 72 -7.82 3.38 9.84
CA THR A 72 -7.75 4.73 10.40
C THR A 72 -7.83 4.73 11.93
N SER A 73 -8.13 3.59 12.56
CA SER A 73 -8.21 3.42 14.01
C SER A 73 -7.75 2.03 14.44
N PHE A 74 -6.98 1.99 15.54
CA PHE A 74 -6.52 0.76 16.17
C PHE A 74 -7.52 0.17 17.17
N ASP A 75 -8.54 0.93 17.58
CA ASP A 75 -9.50 0.51 18.62
C ASP A 75 -10.56 -0.46 18.09
N LYS A 76 -11.02 -0.23 16.86
CA LYS A 76 -12.01 -1.09 16.17
C LYS A 76 -11.56 -1.37 14.74
N PRO A 77 -10.41 -2.07 14.55
CA PRO A 77 -9.87 -2.31 13.24
C PRO A 77 -10.81 -3.24 12.47
N LEU A 78 -11.15 -2.81 11.25
CA LEU A 78 -11.88 -3.62 10.28
C LEU A 78 -10.85 -4.33 9.39
N PRO A 79 -11.20 -5.49 8.80
CA PRO A 79 -10.31 -6.21 7.89
C PRO A 79 -10.28 -5.56 6.50
N VAL A 80 -9.95 -4.26 6.45
CA VAL A 80 -10.02 -3.42 5.24
C VAL A 80 -8.95 -3.81 4.24
N CYS A 81 -7.77 -4.20 4.70
CA CYS A 81 -6.63 -4.47 3.82
C CYS A 81 -6.84 -5.80 3.10
N ARG A 82 -7.21 -6.87 3.82
CA ARG A 82 -7.50 -8.17 3.21
C ARG A 82 -8.71 -8.08 2.30
N ARG A 83 -9.85 -7.62 2.82
CA ARG A 83 -11.12 -7.61 2.07
C ARG A 83 -11.05 -6.66 0.89
N GLY A 84 -10.45 -5.48 1.08
CA GLY A 84 -10.26 -4.53 0.00
C GLY A 84 -9.34 -5.06 -1.10
N THR A 85 -8.28 -5.78 -0.73
CA THR A 85 -7.42 -6.46 -1.72
C THR A 85 -8.15 -7.57 -2.46
N GLU A 86 -9.00 -8.37 -1.79
CA GLU A 86 -9.84 -9.37 -2.45
C GLU A 86 -10.77 -8.73 -3.50
N HIS A 87 -11.41 -7.59 -3.17
CA HIS A 87 -12.26 -6.87 -4.11
C HIS A 87 -11.47 -6.22 -5.26
N LEU A 88 -10.29 -5.62 -4.97
CA LEU A 88 -9.39 -5.07 -6.00
C LEU A 88 -8.93 -6.16 -6.97
N LEU A 89 -8.52 -7.33 -6.47
CA LEU A 89 -8.13 -8.46 -7.31
C LEU A 89 -9.29 -8.93 -8.19
N ALA A 90 -10.52 -8.96 -7.68
CA ALA A 90 -11.69 -9.29 -8.50
C ALA A 90 -11.94 -8.25 -9.61
N ALA A 91 -11.80 -6.96 -9.32
CA ALA A 91 -11.94 -5.89 -10.31
C ALA A 91 -10.83 -5.89 -11.35
N MET A 92 -9.58 -6.11 -10.93
CA MET A 92 -8.42 -6.24 -11.80
C MET A 92 -8.59 -7.40 -12.78
N ARG A 93 -9.00 -8.57 -12.28
CA ARG A 93 -9.17 -9.77 -13.11
C ARG A 93 -10.26 -9.60 -14.18
N ARG A 94 -11.33 -8.85 -13.87
CA ARG A 94 -12.39 -8.52 -14.85
C ARG A 94 -11.90 -7.62 -15.99
N ASN A 95 -10.85 -6.82 -15.75
CA ASN A 95 -10.32 -5.85 -16.70
C ASN A 95 -8.93 -6.24 -17.26
N ASP A 96 -8.48 -7.48 -17.05
CA ASP A 96 -7.13 -8.00 -17.39
C ASP A 96 -5.97 -7.12 -16.90
N ILE A 97 -6.17 -6.44 -15.76
CA ILE A 97 -5.11 -5.65 -15.11
C ILE A 97 -4.30 -6.61 -14.22
N ARG A 98 -2.97 -6.61 -14.36
CA ARG A 98 -2.11 -7.59 -13.67
C ARG A 98 -1.26 -7.00 -12.55
N ARG A 99 -0.84 -5.74 -12.69
CA ARG A 99 0.10 -5.09 -11.77
C ARG A 99 -0.59 -4.50 -10.54
N LEU A 100 -0.18 -4.94 -9.35
CA LEU A 100 -0.68 -4.44 -8.07
C LEU A 100 0.45 -4.15 -7.09
N LEU A 101 0.48 -2.96 -6.50
CA LEU A 101 1.37 -2.63 -5.39
C LEU A 101 0.56 -2.44 -4.14
N VAL A 102 1.02 -2.99 -3.02
CA VAL A 102 0.28 -2.93 -1.76
C VAL A 102 1.16 -2.49 -0.61
N THR A 103 0.64 -1.55 0.17
CA THR A 103 1.25 -1.15 1.44
C THR A 103 0.87 -2.14 2.53
N SER A 104 1.87 -2.71 3.17
CA SER A 104 1.76 -3.60 4.33
C SER A 104 2.40 -2.92 5.54
N ALA A 105 3.09 -3.67 6.42
CA ALA A 105 3.81 -3.08 7.55
C ALA A 105 5.04 -3.91 7.98
N ALA A 106 6.11 -3.24 8.39
CA ALA A 106 7.36 -3.85 8.86
C ALA A 106 7.18 -4.85 10.02
N PRO A 107 6.25 -4.67 10.98
CA PRO A 107 6.05 -5.64 12.06
C PRO A 107 5.59 -7.02 11.60
N LEU A 108 5.18 -7.22 10.34
CA LEU A 108 4.88 -8.55 9.79
C LEU A 108 6.13 -9.39 9.54
N LEU A 109 7.26 -8.76 9.28
CA LEU A 109 8.54 -9.43 9.14
C LEU A 109 9.17 -9.66 10.52
N TRP A 110 9.69 -10.86 10.74
CA TRP A 110 10.76 -11.06 11.70
C TRP A 110 12.04 -10.72 10.95
N SER A 111 12.78 -9.69 11.38
CA SER A 111 14.07 -9.41 10.75
C SER A 111 14.93 -10.67 10.81
N SER A 112 15.65 -10.95 9.71
CA SER A 112 16.58 -12.08 9.66
C SER A 112 17.76 -11.90 10.63
N THR A 113 18.02 -10.66 11.05
CA THR A 113 19.03 -10.34 12.05
C THR A 113 18.52 -10.57 13.46
N ALA A 114 19.36 -11.18 14.32
CA ALA A 114 19.06 -11.37 15.73
C ALA A 114 18.85 -10.02 16.41
N GLU A 115 17.59 -9.60 16.53
CA GLU A 115 17.26 -8.35 17.18
C GLU A 115 17.65 -8.39 18.66
N PRO A 116 18.20 -7.30 19.21
CA PRO A 116 18.47 -7.20 20.64
C PRO A 116 17.22 -7.50 21.47
N LEU A 117 17.38 -8.16 22.62
CA LEU A 117 16.26 -8.56 23.48
C LEU A 117 15.26 -7.43 23.78
N PRO A 118 15.70 -6.18 24.08
CA PRO A 118 14.77 -5.06 24.31
C PRO A 118 13.87 -4.77 23.10
N ARG A 119 14.45 -4.79 21.88
CA ARG A 119 13.72 -4.56 20.63
C ARG A 119 12.72 -5.69 20.36
N ARG A 120 13.10 -6.94 20.65
CA ARG A 120 12.20 -8.10 20.53
C ARG A 120 11.00 -7.99 21.46
N VAL A 121 11.20 -7.59 22.71
CA VAL A 121 10.11 -7.41 23.69
C VAL A 121 9.18 -6.27 23.23
N PHE A 122 9.75 -5.13 22.83
CA PHE A 122 8.98 -4.00 22.31
C PHE A 122 8.15 -4.39 21.07
N MET A 123 8.77 -5.09 20.10
CA MET A 123 8.07 -5.56 18.91
C MET A 123 6.98 -6.58 19.24
N GLY A 124 7.21 -7.43 20.24
CA GLY A 124 6.18 -8.33 20.79
C GLY A 124 4.97 -7.58 21.32
N TYR A 125 5.19 -6.50 22.08
CA TYR A 125 4.12 -5.62 22.56
C TYR A 125 3.38 -4.93 21.41
N VAL A 126 4.10 -4.34 20.45
CA VAL A 126 3.50 -3.68 19.26
C VAL A 126 2.59 -4.66 18.53
N ARG A 127 3.08 -5.88 18.25
CA ARG A 127 2.29 -6.93 17.59
C ARG A 127 1.07 -7.35 18.39
N TRP A 128 1.18 -7.44 19.71
CA TRP A 128 0.05 -7.79 20.57
C TRP A 128 -1.02 -6.69 20.59
N ALA A 129 -0.60 -5.42 20.72
CA ALA A 129 -1.48 -4.26 20.71
C ALA A 129 -2.18 -4.11 19.34
N GLY A 130 -1.43 -4.26 18.25
CA GLY A 130 -1.92 -4.18 16.88
C GLY A 130 -2.42 -5.50 16.29
N ARG A 131 -2.63 -6.55 17.09
CA ARG A 131 -2.81 -7.94 16.60
C ARG A 131 -3.86 -8.10 15.51
N ARG A 132 -4.97 -7.36 15.61
CA ARG A 132 -6.06 -7.40 14.62
C ARG A 132 -5.68 -6.74 13.30
N VAL A 133 -4.96 -5.61 13.36
CA VAL A 133 -4.43 -4.93 12.18
C VAL A 133 -3.37 -5.78 11.49
N PHE A 134 -2.43 -6.35 12.26
CA PHE A 134 -1.40 -7.21 11.68
C PHE A 134 -1.96 -8.52 11.15
N ALA A 135 -2.98 -9.11 11.79
CA ALA A 135 -3.67 -10.27 11.25
C ALA A 135 -4.36 -9.97 9.90
N ASP A 136 -4.96 -8.78 9.75
CA ASP A 136 -5.54 -8.33 8.48
C ASP A 136 -4.49 -8.17 7.39
N LEU A 137 -3.37 -7.49 7.69
CA LEU A 137 -2.25 -7.33 6.75
C LEU A 137 -1.59 -8.69 6.40
N ALA A 138 -1.41 -9.59 7.37
CA ALA A 138 -0.90 -10.93 7.10
C ALA A 138 -1.82 -11.72 6.16
N ALA A 139 -3.13 -11.63 6.39
CA ALA A 139 -4.12 -12.29 5.54
C ALA A 139 -4.16 -11.68 4.13
N MET A 140 -4.00 -10.36 4.01
CA MET A 140 -3.83 -9.65 2.75
C MET A 140 -2.60 -10.15 1.97
N GLU A 141 -1.42 -10.21 2.61
CA GLU A 141 -0.21 -10.73 1.96
C GLU A 141 -0.38 -12.18 1.52
N ALA A 142 -1.03 -13.01 2.34
CA ALA A 142 -1.32 -14.40 1.98
C ALA A 142 -2.27 -14.49 0.77
N THR A 143 -3.26 -13.61 0.65
CA THR A 143 -4.14 -13.51 -0.52
C THR A 143 -3.34 -13.15 -1.78
N LEU A 144 -2.44 -12.17 -1.71
CA LEU A 144 -1.56 -11.81 -2.84
C LEU A 144 -0.66 -12.98 -3.27
N ARG A 145 -0.03 -13.65 -2.31
CA ARG A 145 0.82 -14.83 -2.59
C ARG A 145 0.05 -15.96 -3.28
N ARG A 146 -1.22 -16.18 -2.95
CA ARG A 146 -2.09 -17.14 -3.68
C ARG A 146 -2.45 -16.66 -5.09
N ALA A 147 -2.60 -15.35 -5.28
CA ALA A 147 -2.89 -14.74 -6.59
C ALA A 147 -1.66 -14.60 -7.51
N ARG A 148 -0.45 -14.99 -7.07
CA ARG A 148 0.81 -14.84 -7.82
C ARG A 148 0.84 -15.46 -9.23
N HIS A 149 -0.09 -16.37 -9.52
CA HIS A 149 -0.17 -17.05 -10.82
C HIS A 149 -0.71 -16.15 -11.94
N TRP A 150 -1.34 -15.02 -11.59
CA TRP A 150 -1.88 -14.07 -12.57
C TRP A 150 -1.66 -12.61 -12.16
N CYS A 151 -1.55 -12.33 -10.86
CA CYS A 151 -1.32 -10.99 -10.35
C CYS A 151 0.17 -10.75 -10.13
N GLU A 152 0.70 -9.73 -10.80
CA GLU A 152 2.06 -9.23 -10.68
C GLU A 152 2.15 -8.28 -9.48
N TRP A 153 2.12 -8.85 -8.28
CA TRP A 153 2.11 -8.07 -7.05
C TRP A 153 3.51 -7.64 -6.59
N THR A 154 3.61 -6.51 -5.91
CA THR A 154 4.76 -6.10 -5.09
C THR A 154 4.25 -5.57 -3.75
N ILE A 155 4.92 -5.95 -2.66
CA ILE A 155 4.54 -5.54 -1.31
C ILE A 155 5.58 -4.56 -0.76
N VAL A 156 5.14 -3.46 -0.14
CA VAL A 156 6.04 -2.53 0.57
C VAL A 156 5.67 -2.48 2.04
N ARG A 157 6.65 -2.66 2.93
CA ARG A 157 6.48 -2.79 4.39
C ARG A 157 7.15 -1.60 5.09
N PRO A 158 6.47 -0.45 5.22
CA PRO A 158 6.96 0.66 6.03
C PRO A 158 6.87 0.32 7.52
N GLY A 159 7.70 0.94 8.35
CA GLY A 159 7.41 1.01 9.78
C GLY A 159 6.56 2.24 10.11
N PRO A 160 6.72 2.89 11.28
CA PRO A 160 5.89 4.03 11.64
C PRO A 160 5.89 5.14 10.58
N LEU A 161 4.69 5.58 10.21
CA LEU A 161 4.48 6.59 9.17
C LEU A 161 4.42 7.99 9.77
N SER A 162 5.24 8.90 9.23
CA SER A 162 5.21 10.33 9.55
C SER A 162 4.84 11.18 8.33
N ASP A 163 4.29 12.36 8.59
CA ASP A 163 4.07 13.37 7.56
C ASP A 163 5.35 14.16 7.30
N ALA A 164 5.52 14.60 6.06
CA ALA A 164 6.57 15.50 5.61
C ALA A 164 6.08 16.24 4.35
N ASP A 165 6.68 17.38 4.05
CA ASP A 165 6.24 18.23 2.93
C ASP A 165 6.69 17.67 1.57
N HIS A 166 7.90 17.10 1.51
CA HIS A 166 8.52 16.63 0.27
C HIS A 166 9.14 15.24 0.47
N PRO A 167 9.23 14.42 -0.60
CA PRO A 167 10.02 13.21 -0.58
C PRO A 167 11.50 13.54 -0.40
N GLY A 168 12.18 12.75 0.42
CA GLY A 168 13.62 12.76 0.61
C GLY A 168 14.25 11.44 0.19
N GLU A 169 15.43 11.14 0.74
CA GLU A 169 16.10 9.87 0.50
C GLU A 169 15.46 8.74 1.31
N PHE A 170 15.42 7.55 0.73
CA PHE A 170 14.94 6.34 1.37
C PHE A 170 15.71 5.11 0.90
N GLU A 171 15.68 4.08 1.73
CA GLU A 171 16.28 2.78 1.46
C GLU A 171 15.18 1.73 1.25
N LEU A 172 15.40 0.83 0.29
CA LEU A 172 14.57 -0.34 0.04
C LEU A 172 15.37 -1.60 0.31
N VAL A 173 14.83 -2.49 1.14
CA VAL A 173 15.48 -3.76 1.51
C VAL A 173 14.62 -4.92 1.02
N LEU A 174 15.18 -5.76 0.15
CA LEU A 174 14.48 -6.90 -0.43
C LEU A 174 14.25 -7.99 0.61
N GLU A 175 13.00 -8.43 0.74
CA GLU A 175 12.52 -9.51 1.62
C GLU A 175 12.90 -9.39 3.12
N ASP A 176 13.36 -8.21 3.56
CA ASP A 176 13.69 -7.92 4.96
C ASP A 176 13.24 -6.50 5.35
N ASN A 177 13.28 -6.21 6.65
CA ASN A 177 13.03 -4.88 7.17
C ASN A 177 14.28 -4.01 7.00
N ALA A 178 14.06 -2.75 6.68
CA ALA A 178 15.10 -1.75 6.82
C ALA A 178 15.47 -1.56 8.31
N ARG A 179 16.74 -1.26 8.58
CA ARG A 179 17.29 -1.18 9.96
C ARG A 179 16.58 -0.09 10.78
N ASP A 180 16.46 1.09 10.20
CA ASP A 180 15.67 2.19 10.74
C ASP A 180 14.22 2.00 10.33
N CYS A 181 13.30 1.97 11.30
CA CYS A 181 11.92 1.59 10.98
C CYS A 181 11.02 2.77 10.63
N SER A 182 11.48 4.02 10.66
CA SER A 182 10.61 5.16 10.37
C SER A 182 10.49 5.41 8.87
N THR A 183 9.29 5.76 8.40
CA THR A 183 9.04 6.04 6.98
C THR A 183 8.17 7.29 6.84
N ARG A 184 8.65 8.30 6.11
CA ARG A 184 7.86 9.46 5.71
C ARG A 184 6.86 9.04 4.63
N ARG A 185 5.62 9.51 4.71
CA ARG A 185 4.57 9.19 3.71
C ARG A 185 4.94 9.60 2.28
N PRO A 186 5.58 10.76 2.03
CA PRO A 186 6.10 11.09 0.70
C PRO A 186 7.12 10.10 0.16
N ASP A 187 8.02 9.58 1.00
CA ASP A 187 9.03 8.60 0.59
C ASP A 187 8.41 7.25 0.24
N LEU A 188 7.41 6.82 1.02
CA LEU A 188 6.64 5.63 0.71
C LEU A 188 5.90 5.77 -0.64
N ALA A 189 5.31 6.93 -0.90
CA ALA A 189 4.66 7.20 -2.19
C ALA A 189 5.67 7.15 -3.35
N ALA A 190 6.83 7.78 -3.20
CA ALA A 190 7.91 7.75 -4.19
C ALA A 190 8.40 6.31 -4.44
N ALA A 191 8.56 5.52 -3.39
CA ALA A 191 8.94 4.12 -3.49
C ALA A 191 7.88 3.29 -4.24
N LEU A 192 6.59 3.45 -3.92
CA LEU A 192 5.52 2.76 -4.63
C LEU A 192 5.52 3.09 -6.12
N LEU A 193 5.66 4.37 -6.49
CA LEU A 193 5.71 4.79 -7.89
C LEU A 193 6.97 4.30 -8.62
N ARG A 194 8.11 4.25 -7.92
CA ARG A 194 9.36 3.70 -8.47
C ARG A 194 9.24 2.19 -8.72
N LEU A 195 8.77 1.44 -7.73
CA LEU A 195 8.60 -0.02 -7.83
C LEU A 195 7.53 -0.41 -8.86
N ALA A 196 6.53 0.45 -9.07
CA ALA A 196 5.50 0.22 -10.09
C ALA A 196 6.09 0.09 -11.50
N GLN A 197 7.19 0.80 -11.76
CA GLN A 197 7.86 0.86 -13.06
C GLN A 197 8.97 -0.19 -13.22
N ASP A 198 9.29 -0.96 -12.17
CA ASP A 198 10.37 -1.93 -12.18
C ASP A 198 9.83 -3.38 -12.15
N PRO A 199 9.85 -4.10 -13.30
CA PRO A 199 9.39 -5.49 -13.36
C PRO A 199 10.18 -6.47 -12.49
N SER A 200 11.42 -6.15 -12.12
CA SER A 200 12.24 -7.02 -11.25
C SER A 200 11.68 -7.14 -9.84
N THR A 201 10.75 -6.27 -9.47
CA THR A 201 10.12 -6.23 -8.14
C THR A 201 8.89 -7.11 -8.04
N ILE A 202 8.45 -7.72 -9.15
CA ILE A 202 7.26 -8.58 -9.20
C ILE A 202 7.49 -9.83 -8.36
N GLY A 203 6.52 -10.16 -7.52
CA GLY A 203 6.58 -11.32 -6.63
C GLY A 203 7.47 -11.12 -5.39
N HIS A 204 7.92 -9.88 -5.16
CA HIS A 204 8.80 -9.53 -4.05
C HIS A 204 8.16 -8.56 -3.06
N ALA A 205 8.64 -8.63 -1.82
CA ALA A 205 8.32 -7.70 -0.75
C ALA A 205 9.55 -6.88 -0.36
N PHE A 206 9.35 -5.60 -0.03
CA PHE A 206 10.43 -4.68 0.32
C PHE A 206 10.14 -4.00 1.66
N GLY A 207 11.10 -3.99 2.58
CA GLY A 207 11.13 -3.04 3.69
C GLY A 207 11.54 -1.66 3.19
N ILE A 208 11.06 -0.60 3.84
CA ILE A 208 11.42 0.79 3.52
C ILE A 208 11.75 1.59 4.77
N ALA A 209 12.78 2.44 4.68
CA ALA A 209 13.15 3.43 5.68
C ALA A 209 13.47 4.77 5.04
N SER A 210 13.03 5.85 5.68
CA SER A 210 13.47 7.21 5.33
C SER A 210 14.84 7.50 5.93
N ARG A 211 15.65 8.28 5.20
CA ARG A 211 16.93 8.84 5.66
C ARG A 211 16.79 10.30 6.07
#